data_AF-A0A1J5I8A0-F1
#
_entry.id   AF-A0A1J5I8A0-F1
#
_cell.length_a   1.000
_cell.length_b   1.000
_cell.length_c   1.000
_cell.angle_alpha   90.00
_cell.angle_beta   90.00
_cell.angle_gamma   90.00
#
_symmetry.space_group_name_H-M   'P 1'
#
loop_
_entity.id
_entity.type
_entity.pdbx_description
1 polymer ?
#
loop_
_entity_poly.entity_id
_entity_poly.type
_entity_poly.pdbx_seq_one_letter_code
_entity_poly.pdbx_strand_id
1 'polypeptide(L)'
;MSRVAARIATDRIDRNLADYWADQMTESAVKDPKSLILVIADMARSNPPLVSSFIAEITRRLQGQGPALSLPLTWLEQRLFECGQTIQQMALEENQQQAADQVSMSNSIGSLRFLGAMDWREFVETMSAVDQTLRQDPGGVYGTMDFSTRDRYRHVVEKMARHSRFSESEVARKAIQLTREGAAKKGGDDLSAHVGFYLIDKGLVQLAKTYFTSCQSRFFFPIKTL
;
A
#
# COMPACT_ATOMS: atom_id res chain seq x y z
N MET A 1 1.78 -6.39 -1.42
CA MET A 1 2.31 -6.30 -0.03
C MET A 1 1.57 -7.21 0.95
N SER A 2 0.23 -7.20 1.04
CA SER A 2 -0.53 -8.03 2.02
C SER A 2 -0.15 -9.52 2.01
N ARG A 3 -0.05 -10.16 0.83
CA ARG A 3 0.30 -11.58 0.73
C ARG A 3 1.73 -11.92 1.20
N VAL A 4 2.71 -11.07 0.90
CA VAL A 4 4.11 -11.27 1.31
C VAL A 4 4.26 -11.04 2.81
N ALA A 5 3.61 -9.99 3.35
CA ALA A 5 3.62 -9.72 4.78
C ALA A 5 2.95 -10.83 5.61
N ALA A 6 1.79 -11.34 5.15
CA ALA A 6 1.11 -12.45 5.79
C ALA A 6 1.98 -13.72 5.81
N ARG A 7 2.66 -14.02 4.70
CA ARG A 7 3.57 -15.17 4.63
C ARG A 7 4.78 -15.02 5.56
N ILE A 8 5.46 -13.88 5.56
CA ILE A 8 6.59 -13.62 6.48
C ILE A 8 6.14 -13.76 7.94
N ALA A 9 4.91 -13.38 8.26
CA ALA A 9 4.36 -13.57 9.61
C ALA A 9 4.18 -15.05 9.95
N THR A 10 3.65 -15.87 9.04
CA THR A 10 3.56 -17.33 9.20
C THR A 10 4.94 -17.96 9.34
N ASP A 11 5.87 -17.65 8.43
CA ASP A 11 7.24 -18.20 8.45
C ASP A 11 7.94 -17.85 9.78
N ARG A 12 7.64 -16.69 10.37
CA ARG A 12 8.16 -16.28 11.68
C ARG A 12 7.54 -17.07 12.84
N ILE A 13 6.27 -17.44 12.77
CA ILE A 13 5.64 -18.32 13.77
C ILE A 13 6.32 -19.69 13.74
N ASP A 14 6.54 -20.24 12.55
CA ASP A 14 7.18 -21.54 12.37
C ASP A 14 8.63 -21.54 12.88
N ARG A 15 9.41 -20.49 12.59
CA ARG A 15 10.76 -20.34 13.15
C ARG A 15 10.76 -20.21 14.67
N ASN A 16 9.85 -19.44 15.25
CA ASN A 16 9.74 -19.32 16.70
C ASN A 16 9.42 -20.68 17.35
N LEU A 17 8.61 -21.51 16.71
CA LEU A 17 8.33 -22.87 17.18
C LEU A 17 9.56 -23.77 17.09
N ALA A 18 10.36 -23.65 16.02
CA ALA A 18 11.63 -24.35 15.89
C ALA A 18 12.62 -23.92 16.98
N ASP A 19 12.74 -22.63 17.24
CA ASP A 19 13.58 -22.07 18.30
C ASP A 19 13.18 -22.61 19.67
N TYR A 20 11.87 -22.62 19.97
CA TYR A 20 11.35 -23.15 21.23
C TYR A 20 11.79 -24.61 21.46
N TRP A 21 11.61 -25.48 20.48
CA TRP A 21 12.01 -26.89 20.63
C TRP A 21 13.52 -27.06 20.70
N ALA A 22 14.26 -26.30 19.90
CA ALA A 22 15.72 -26.32 19.93
C ALA A 22 16.28 -25.85 21.28
N ASP A 23 15.71 -24.80 21.88
CA ASP A 23 16.06 -24.34 23.22
C ASP A 23 15.80 -25.42 24.28
N GLN A 24 14.60 -26.01 24.29
CA GLN A 24 14.25 -27.07 25.23
C GLN A 24 15.18 -28.29 25.12
N MET A 25 15.50 -28.71 23.89
CA MET A 25 16.40 -29.84 23.66
C MET A 25 17.83 -29.53 24.08
N THR A 26 18.34 -28.34 23.73
CA THR A 26 19.70 -27.94 24.08
C THR A 26 19.86 -27.78 25.59
N GLU A 27 18.88 -27.16 26.24
CA GLU A 27 18.85 -27.01 27.69
C GLU A 27 18.79 -28.37 28.40
N SER A 28 17.90 -29.27 27.96
CA SER A 28 17.80 -30.61 28.54
C SER A 28 19.08 -31.42 28.29
N ALA A 29 19.68 -31.35 27.11
CA ALA A 29 20.91 -32.06 26.80
C ALA A 29 22.08 -31.66 27.71
N VAL A 30 22.09 -30.42 28.21
CA VAL A 30 23.12 -29.91 29.13
C VAL A 30 22.78 -30.21 30.60
N LYS A 31 21.54 -29.93 31.03
CA LYS A 31 21.16 -29.98 32.45
C LYS A 31 20.72 -31.36 32.92
N ASP A 32 19.97 -32.07 32.09
CA ASP A 32 19.45 -33.40 32.41
C ASP A 32 19.28 -34.23 31.12
N PRO A 33 20.36 -34.89 30.64
CA PRO A 33 20.34 -35.62 29.38
C PRO A 33 19.28 -36.73 29.32
N LYS A 34 18.86 -37.27 30.48
CA LYS A 34 17.82 -38.31 30.55
C LYS A 34 16.44 -37.75 30.21
N SER A 35 16.20 -36.46 30.49
CA SER A 35 14.95 -35.78 30.14
C SER A 35 14.85 -35.42 28.66
N LEU A 36 15.94 -35.48 27.89
CA LEU A 36 15.95 -35.13 26.47
C LEU A 36 14.99 -36.00 25.65
N ILE A 37 14.88 -37.29 25.99
CA ILE A 37 13.95 -38.21 25.31
C ILE A 37 12.49 -37.78 25.49
N LEU A 38 12.14 -37.19 26.63
CA LEU A 38 10.79 -36.69 26.91
C LEU A 38 10.50 -35.46 26.04
N VAL A 39 11.46 -34.53 25.93
CA VAL A 39 11.34 -33.35 25.07
C VAL A 39 11.16 -33.74 23.60
N ILE A 40 11.95 -34.71 23.12
CA ILE A 40 11.81 -35.23 21.75
C ILE A 40 10.43 -35.85 21.55
N ALA A 41 9.96 -36.64 22.52
CA ALA A 41 8.64 -37.27 22.45
C ALA A 41 7.49 -36.25 22.51
N ASP A 42 7.61 -35.17 23.29
CA ASP A 42 6.64 -34.08 23.33
C ASP A 42 6.59 -33.34 21.99
N MET A 43 7.74 -33.04 21.38
CA MET A 43 7.79 -32.45 20.05
C MET A 43 7.16 -33.37 19.00
N ALA A 44 7.51 -34.66 19.00
CA ALA A 44 6.94 -35.62 18.06
C ALA A 44 5.41 -35.71 18.21
N ARG A 45 4.90 -35.62 19.44
CA ARG A 45 3.45 -35.59 19.74
C ARG A 45 2.77 -34.30 19.32
N SER A 46 3.45 -33.15 19.36
CA SER A 46 2.87 -31.88 18.92
C SER A 46 2.71 -31.79 17.40
N ASN A 47 3.28 -32.73 16.65
CA ASN A 47 3.20 -32.83 15.20
C ASN A 47 3.55 -31.48 14.51
N PRO A 48 4.80 -31.00 14.67
CA PRO A 48 5.22 -29.71 14.13
C PRO A 48 5.08 -29.66 12.60
N PRO A 49 4.93 -28.46 12.03
CA PRO A 49 4.77 -28.30 10.59
C PRO A 49 6.04 -28.72 9.84
N LEU A 50 5.88 -29.52 8.79
CA LEU A 50 6.96 -29.93 7.89
C LEU A 50 7.15 -28.89 6.77
N VAL A 51 7.49 -27.66 7.18
CA VAL A 51 7.68 -26.49 6.29
C VAL A 51 9.13 -26.01 6.35
N SER A 52 9.60 -25.35 5.28
CA SER A 52 11.01 -24.95 5.12
C SER A 52 11.52 -24.11 6.29
N SER A 53 10.69 -23.17 6.75
CA SER A 53 10.97 -22.24 7.85
C SER A 53 11.23 -22.95 9.19
N PHE A 54 10.41 -23.94 9.54
CA PHE A 54 10.60 -24.75 10.75
C PHE A 54 11.80 -25.69 10.61
N ILE A 55 11.86 -26.46 9.51
CA ILE A 55 12.86 -27.53 9.32
C ILE A 55 14.27 -26.96 9.19
N ALA A 56 14.44 -25.91 8.39
CA ALA A 56 15.75 -25.28 8.22
C ALA A 56 16.26 -24.70 9.55
N GLU A 57 15.38 -24.06 10.33
CA GLU A 57 15.76 -23.44 11.60
C GLU A 57 16.10 -24.48 12.67
N ILE A 58 15.24 -25.48 12.90
CA ILE A 58 15.49 -26.50 13.92
C ILE A 58 16.74 -27.32 13.58
N THR A 59 16.94 -27.66 12.30
CA THR A 59 18.14 -28.38 11.86
C THR A 59 19.38 -27.53 12.12
N ARG A 60 19.38 -26.26 11.68
CA ARG A 60 20.50 -25.32 11.86
C ARG A 60 20.88 -25.16 13.33
N ARG A 61 19.88 -25.14 14.22
CA ARG A 61 20.07 -24.98 15.66
C ARG A 61 20.63 -26.22 16.34
N LEU A 62 20.22 -27.42 15.92
CA LEU A 62 20.63 -28.69 16.54
C LEU A 62 21.93 -29.24 15.95
N GLN A 63 22.25 -28.91 14.69
CA GLN A 63 23.50 -29.34 14.04
C GLN A 63 24.73 -28.81 14.80
N GLY A 64 25.69 -29.71 15.07
CA GLY A 64 26.96 -29.34 15.70
C GLY A 64 26.93 -29.19 17.23
N GLN A 65 25.78 -29.35 17.88
CA GLN A 65 25.61 -29.20 19.33
C GLN A 65 25.93 -30.49 20.14
N GLY A 66 26.46 -31.52 19.48
CA GLY A 66 26.90 -32.76 20.11
C GLY A 66 26.03 -33.99 19.81
N PRO A 67 26.51 -35.19 20.18
CA PRO A 67 25.90 -36.46 19.77
C PRO A 67 24.50 -36.70 20.37
N ALA A 68 24.18 -36.09 21.50
CA ALA A 68 22.86 -36.21 22.13
C ALA A 68 21.72 -35.66 21.24
N LEU A 69 22.02 -34.68 20.38
CA LEU A 69 21.06 -34.04 19.50
C LEU A 69 21.00 -34.67 18.10
N SER A 70 21.72 -35.76 17.88
CA SER A 70 21.61 -36.57 16.65
C SER A 70 20.25 -37.26 16.52
N LEU A 71 19.69 -37.76 17.63
CA LEU A 71 18.41 -38.47 17.64
C LEU A 71 17.23 -37.61 17.14
N PRO A 72 17.01 -36.37 17.62
CA PRO A 72 15.97 -35.52 17.07
C PRO A 72 16.18 -35.16 15.59
N LEU A 73 17.43 -34.99 15.15
CA LEU A 73 17.75 -34.78 13.73
C LEU A 73 17.38 -36.01 12.88
N THR A 74 17.77 -37.21 13.31
CA THR A 74 17.40 -38.46 12.62
C THR A 74 15.88 -38.65 12.57
N TRP A 75 15.15 -38.28 13.63
CA TRP A 75 13.69 -38.33 13.63
C TRP A 75 13.09 -37.38 12.58
N LEU A 76 13.61 -36.15 12.46
CA LEU A 76 13.19 -35.19 11.44
C LEU A 76 13.50 -35.70 10.02
N GLU A 77 14.68 -36.29 9.81
CA GLU A 77 15.05 -36.90 8.53
C GLU A 77 14.08 -38.02 8.13
N GLN A 78 13.72 -38.91 9.06
CA GLN A 78 12.75 -39.97 8.82
C GLN A 78 11.38 -39.41 8.45
N ARG A 79 10.91 -38.39 9.17
CA ARG A 79 9.63 -37.72 8.89
C ARG A 79 9.59 -37.04 7.53
N LEU A 80 10.66 -36.37 7.14
CA LEU A 80 10.76 -35.77 5.80
C LEU A 80 10.82 -36.84 4.71
N PHE A 81 11.52 -37.94 4.96
CA PHE A 81 11.59 -39.06 4.02
C PHE A 81 10.22 -39.70 3.77
N GLU A 82 9.38 -39.84 4.80
CA GLU A 82 7.97 -40.28 4.65
C GLU A 82 7.16 -39.37 3.70
N CYS A 83 7.53 -38.09 3.62
CA CYS A 83 6.91 -37.11 2.72
C CYS A 83 7.70 -36.89 1.41
N GLY A 84 8.75 -37.67 1.15
CA GLY A 84 9.57 -37.53 -0.06
C GLY A 84 10.45 -36.28 -0.09
N GLN A 85 10.72 -35.67 1.06
CA GLN A 85 11.56 -34.48 1.20
C GLN A 85 12.86 -34.79 1.94
N THR A 86 13.82 -33.86 1.87
CA THR A 86 15.10 -33.96 2.58
C THR A 86 15.42 -32.67 3.31
N ILE A 87 16.22 -32.73 4.37
CA ILE A 87 16.69 -31.54 5.10
C ILE A 87 17.38 -30.55 4.16
N GLN A 88 18.20 -31.03 3.23
CA GLN A 88 18.93 -30.22 2.27
C GLN A 88 17.97 -29.47 1.33
N GLN A 89 16.91 -30.14 0.87
CA GLN A 89 15.88 -29.50 0.07
C GLN A 89 15.14 -28.42 0.86
N MET A 90 14.73 -28.71 2.10
CA MET A 90 14.05 -27.74 2.96
C MET A 90 14.93 -26.51 3.26
N ALA A 91 16.22 -26.71 3.48
CA ALA A 91 17.18 -25.62 3.67
C ALA A 91 17.37 -24.78 2.39
N LEU A 92 17.41 -25.43 1.22
CA LEU A 92 17.50 -24.72 -0.06
C LEU A 92 16.23 -23.92 -0.35
N GLU A 93 15.06 -24.50 -0.13
CA GLU A 93 13.76 -23.84 -0.28
C GLU A 93 13.67 -22.62 0.64
N GLU A 94 14.09 -22.75 1.91
CA GLU A 94 14.09 -21.63 2.85
C GLU A 94 15.04 -20.50 2.41
N ASN A 95 16.25 -20.84 1.95
CA ASN A 95 17.21 -19.84 1.46
C ASN A 95 16.67 -19.10 0.22
N GLN A 96 16.08 -19.83 -0.72
CA GLN A 96 15.44 -19.22 -1.90
C GLN A 96 14.27 -18.33 -1.49
N GLN A 97 13.49 -18.77 -0.51
CA GLN A 97 12.32 -18.05 -0.05
C GLN A 97 12.71 -16.74 0.65
N GLN A 98 13.71 -16.78 1.54
CA GLN A 98 14.26 -15.61 2.20
C GLN A 98 14.87 -14.62 1.20
N ALA A 99 15.59 -15.11 0.18
CA ALA A 99 16.15 -14.25 -0.86
C ALA A 99 15.04 -13.53 -1.66
N ALA A 100 13.98 -14.23 -2.03
CA ALA A 100 12.83 -13.64 -2.72
C ALA A 100 12.11 -12.60 -1.87
N ASP A 101 11.98 -12.84 -0.56
CA ASP A 101 11.41 -11.89 0.40
C ASP A 101 12.28 -10.64 0.54
N GLN A 102 13.60 -10.81 0.62
CA GLN A 102 14.54 -9.70 0.71
C GLN A 102 14.46 -8.78 -0.51
N VAL A 103 14.41 -9.35 -1.72
CA VAL A 103 14.26 -8.57 -2.96
C VAL A 103 12.93 -7.84 -2.98
N SER A 104 11.83 -8.51 -2.60
CA SER A 104 10.49 -7.91 -2.56
C SER A 104 10.39 -6.76 -1.55
N MET A 105 10.99 -6.91 -0.38
CA MET A 105 11.07 -5.86 0.64
C MET A 105 11.93 -4.68 0.14
N SER A 106 13.09 -4.97 -0.46
CA SER A 106 13.97 -3.94 -1.02
C SER A 106 13.28 -3.11 -2.10
N ASN A 107 12.59 -3.77 -3.04
CA ASN A 107 11.80 -3.09 -4.07
C ASN A 107 10.69 -2.22 -3.46
N SER A 108 10.02 -2.70 -2.42
CA SER A 108 8.97 -1.93 -1.73
C SER A 108 9.54 -0.69 -1.04
N ILE A 109 10.66 -0.82 -0.33
CA ILE A 109 11.37 0.31 0.31
C ILE A 109 11.89 1.30 -0.74
N GLY A 110 12.45 0.79 -1.83
CA GLY A 110 12.93 1.59 -2.96
C GLY A 110 11.81 2.42 -3.57
N SER A 111 10.66 1.79 -3.87
CA SER A 111 9.47 2.49 -4.38
C SER A 111 8.94 3.52 -3.39
N LEU A 112 8.87 3.22 -2.10
CA LEU A 112 8.41 4.18 -1.09
C LEU A 112 9.37 5.38 -0.94
N ARG A 113 10.68 5.14 -0.98
CA ARG A 113 11.68 6.22 -0.98
C ARG A 113 11.62 7.05 -2.25
N PHE A 114 11.46 6.40 -3.40
CA PHE A 114 11.28 7.09 -4.68
C PHE A 114 10.04 7.98 -4.66
N LEU A 115 8.90 7.44 -4.21
CA LEU A 115 7.66 8.22 -4.04
C LEU A 115 7.83 9.36 -3.03
N GLY A 116 8.55 9.13 -1.92
CA GLY A 116 8.81 10.15 -0.90
C GLY A 116 9.80 11.23 -1.31
N ALA A 117 10.70 10.94 -2.26
CA ALA A 117 11.66 11.89 -2.81
C ALA A 117 11.11 12.71 -3.99
N MET A 118 10.02 12.24 -4.61
CA MET A 118 9.32 12.96 -5.67
C MET A 118 8.54 14.15 -5.09
N ASP A 119 8.47 15.28 -5.80
CA ASP A 119 7.49 16.31 -5.43
C ASP A 119 6.10 15.79 -5.78
N TRP A 120 5.48 15.11 -4.81
CA TRP A 120 4.16 14.51 -4.93
C TRP A 120 3.12 15.49 -5.49
N ARG A 121 3.29 16.80 -5.22
CA ARG A 121 2.43 17.87 -5.73
C ARG A 121 2.50 17.96 -7.26
N GLU A 122 3.70 17.98 -7.83
CA GLU A 122 3.92 18.05 -9.28
C GLU A 122 3.42 16.79 -10.00
N PHE A 123 3.61 15.63 -9.37
CA PHE A 123 3.13 14.36 -9.90
C PHE A 123 1.61 14.27 -9.99
N VAL A 124 0.90 14.66 -8.92
CA VAL A 124 -0.57 14.67 -8.90
C VAL A 124 -1.12 15.63 -9.95
N GLU A 125 -0.51 16.81 -10.11
CA GLU A 125 -0.93 17.77 -11.14
C GLU A 125 -0.72 17.23 -12.56
N THR A 126 0.42 16.59 -12.82
CA THR A 126 0.75 16.04 -14.14
C THR A 126 -0.20 14.91 -14.53
N MET A 127 -0.65 14.10 -13.56
CA MET A 127 -1.53 12.94 -13.80
C MET A 127 -3.03 13.27 -13.66
N SER A 128 -3.41 14.45 -13.17
CA SER A 128 -4.81 14.82 -12.95
C SER A 128 -5.49 15.27 -14.25
N ALA A 129 -6.46 14.48 -14.72
CA ALA A 129 -7.31 14.86 -15.86
C ALA A 129 -8.08 16.17 -15.60
N VAL A 130 -8.40 16.47 -14.34
CA VAL A 130 -9.00 17.74 -13.92
C VAL A 130 -8.02 18.88 -14.11
N ASP A 131 -6.79 18.76 -13.62
CA ASP A 131 -5.76 19.81 -13.76
C ASP A 131 -5.45 20.10 -15.24
N GLN A 132 -5.27 19.05 -16.04
CA GLN A 132 -5.06 19.17 -17.49
C GLN A 132 -6.23 19.86 -18.19
N THR A 133 -7.46 19.62 -17.74
CA THR A 133 -8.65 20.30 -18.28
C THR A 133 -8.66 21.77 -17.88
N LEU A 134 -8.43 22.09 -16.60
CA LEU A 134 -8.44 23.47 -16.09
C LEU A 134 -7.32 24.34 -16.71
N ARG A 135 -6.21 23.74 -17.15
CA ARG A 135 -5.15 24.41 -17.93
C ARG A 135 -5.59 24.92 -19.30
N GLN A 136 -6.76 24.51 -19.80
CA GLN A 136 -7.35 25.04 -21.04
C GLN A 136 -8.05 26.40 -20.83
N ASP A 137 -7.83 27.03 -19.68
CA ASP A 137 -8.23 28.40 -19.37
C ASP A 137 -7.76 29.35 -20.48
N PRO A 138 -8.68 30.12 -21.13
CA PRO A 138 -8.33 30.95 -22.30
C PRO A 138 -7.20 31.94 -22.06
N GLY A 139 -7.11 32.51 -20.84
CA GLY A 139 -6.05 33.44 -20.46
C GLY A 139 -4.74 32.76 -20.00
N GLY A 140 -4.72 31.43 -19.89
CA GLY A 140 -3.56 30.67 -19.40
C GLY A 140 -3.19 30.92 -17.93
N VAL A 141 -3.97 31.74 -17.21
CA VAL A 141 -3.66 32.21 -15.85
C VAL A 141 -3.67 31.04 -14.86
N TYR A 142 -4.59 30.08 -15.04
CA TYR A 142 -4.63 28.88 -14.19
C TYR A 142 -3.28 28.15 -14.14
N GLY A 143 -2.57 28.05 -15.27
CA GLY A 143 -1.29 27.35 -15.38
C GLY A 143 -0.14 28.05 -14.64
N THR A 144 -0.24 29.36 -14.39
CA THR A 144 0.79 30.16 -13.72
C THR A 144 0.54 30.35 -12.22
N MET A 145 -0.64 29.94 -11.73
CA MET A 145 -0.99 29.99 -10.30
C MET A 145 -0.13 29.05 -9.45
N ASP A 146 -0.01 29.40 -8.17
CA ASP A 146 0.61 28.52 -7.19
C ASP A 146 -0.20 27.21 -7.00
N PHE A 147 0.49 26.19 -6.50
CA PHE A 147 -0.10 24.88 -6.26
C PHE A 147 -1.32 24.95 -5.36
N SER A 148 -1.29 25.75 -4.28
CA SER A 148 -2.39 25.84 -3.31
C SER A 148 -3.68 26.38 -3.91
N THR A 149 -3.57 27.31 -4.85
CA THR A 149 -4.70 27.91 -5.55
C THR A 149 -5.29 26.92 -6.55
N ARG A 150 -4.44 26.24 -7.34
CA ARG A 150 -4.88 25.17 -8.24
C ARG A 150 -5.54 24.02 -7.47
N ASP A 151 -4.98 23.66 -6.32
CA ASP A 151 -5.50 22.61 -5.45
C ASP A 151 -6.88 22.95 -4.89
N ARG A 152 -7.06 24.19 -4.44
CA ARG A 152 -8.37 24.70 -4.04
C ARG A 152 -9.40 24.57 -5.17
N TYR A 153 -9.02 24.82 -6.42
CA TYR A 153 -9.92 24.71 -7.56
C TYR A 153 -10.29 23.24 -7.83
N ARG A 154 -9.31 22.33 -7.78
CA ARG A 154 -9.56 20.88 -7.89
C ARG A 154 -10.49 20.37 -6.78
N HIS A 155 -10.33 20.84 -5.54
CA HIS A 155 -11.24 20.49 -4.45
C HIS A 155 -12.67 21.01 -4.64
N VAL A 156 -12.86 22.18 -5.26
CA VAL A 156 -14.21 22.62 -5.64
C VAL A 156 -14.81 21.67 -6.66
N VAL A 157 -14.05 21.30 -7.70
CA VAL A 157 -14.50 20.36 -8.74
C VAL A 157 -14.89 19.01 -8.13
N GLU A 158 -14.04 18.45 -7.28
CA GLU A 158 -14.32 17.23 -6.51
C GLU A 158 -15.61 17.36 -5.70
N LYS A 159 -15.75 18.45 -4.95
CA LYS A 159 -16.92 18.68 -4.10
C LYS A 159 -18.21 18.79 -4.93
N MET A 160 -18.16 19.43 -6.10
CA MET A 160 -19.32 19.53 -7.00
C MET A 160 -19.65 18.17 -7.63
N ALA A 161 -18.65 17.44 -8.12
CA ALA A 161 -18.83 16.11 -8.70
C ALA A 161 -19.48 15.16 -7.69
N ARG A 162 -18.97 15.13 -6.45
CA ARG A 162 -19.47 14.30 -5.35
C ARG A 162 -20.95 14.48 -5.02
N HIS A 163 -21.50 15.67 -5.22
CA HIS A 163 -22.91 15.97 -4.94
C HIS A 163 -23.78 15.96 -6.21
N SER A 164 -23.20 15.71 -7.38
CA SER A 164 -23.89 15.69 -8.67
C SER A 164 -23.88 14.29 -9.29
N ARG A 165 -24.49 14.14 -10.47
CA ARG A 165 -24.39 12.91 -11.28
C ARG A 165 -23.18 12.90 -12.22
N PHE A 166 -22.34 13.94 -12.16
CA PHE A 166 -21.24 14.15 -13.10
C PHE A 166 -19.91 13.83 -12.46
N SER A 167 -18.99 13.32 -13.27
CA SER A 167 -17.59 13.12 -12.91
C SER A 167 -16.85 14.46 -12.75
N GLU A 168 -15.74 14.44 -12.03
CA GLU A 168 -14.86 15.61 -11.87
C GLU A 168 -14.42 16.20 -13.22
N SER A 169 -14.08 15.32 -14.18
CA SER A 169 -13.70 15.72 -15.54
C SER A 169 -14.84 16.40 -16.32
N GLU A 170 -16.09 16.03 -16.06
CA GLU A 170 -17.25 16.70 -16.68
C GLU A 170 -17.47 18.10 -16.08
N VAL A 171 -17.37 18.23 -14.77
CA VAL A 171 -17.47 19.52 -14.07
C VAL A 171 -16.36 20.47 -14.53
N ALA A 172 -15.11 19.98 -14.62
CA ALA A 172 -13.98 20.77 -15.11
C ALA A 172 -14.17 21.24 -16.55
N ARG A 173 -14.62 20.36 -17.46
CA ARG A 173 -14.88 20.71 -18.87
C ARG A 173 -15.92 21.80 -19.01
N LYS A 174 -16.96 21.78 -18.19
CA LYS A 174 -18.00 22.81 -18.24
C LYS A 174 -17.56 24.14 -17.65
N ALA A 175 -16.74 24.12 -16.60
CA ALA A 175 -16.11 25.34 -16.11
C ALA A 175 -15.33 26.02 -17.25
N ILE A 176 -14.53 25.25 -18.00
CA ILE A 176 -13.81 25.76 -19.18
C ILE A 176 -14.73 26.17 -20.34
N GLN A 177 -15.85 25.48 -20.55
CA GLN A 177 -16.83 25.91 -21.54
C GLN A 177 -17.38 27.31 -21.17
N LEU A 178 -17.74 27.52 -19.90
CA LEU A 178 -18.26 28.81 -19.44
C LEU A 178 -17.21 29.92 -19.53
N THR A 179 -15.93 29.64 -19.27
CA THR A 179 -14.86 30.63 -19.46
C THR A 179 -14.68 31.03 -20.91
N ARG A 180 -14.74 30.08 -21.84
CA ARG A 180 -14.71 30.36 -23.29
C ARG A 180 -15.91 31.22 -23.71
N GLU A 181 -17.10 30.94 -23.18
CA GLU A 181 -18.30 31.74 -23.43
C GLU A 181 -18.18 33.17 -22.84
N GLY A 182 -17.59 33.32 -21.66
CA GLY A 182 -17.32 34.61 -21.02
C GLY A 182 -16.31 35.43 -21.82
N ALA A 183 -15.18 34.83 -22.19
CA ALA A 183 -14.14 35.43 -23.02
C ALA A 183 -14.70 35.92 -24.38
N ALA A 184 -15.55 35.11 -25.02
CA ALA A 184 -16.17 35.47 -26.30
C ALA A 184 -17.16 36.63 -26.19
N LYS A 185 -17.85 36.78 -25.05
CA LYS A 185 -18.89 37.81 -24.85
C LYS A 185 -18.36 39.14 -24.32
N LYS A 186 -17.33 39.11 -23.48
CA LYS A 186 -16.86 40.28 -22.72
C LYS A 186 -15.38 40.63 -22.95
N GLY A 187 -14.67 39.83 -23.73
CA GLY A 187 -13.23 39.98 -23.98
C GLY A 187 -12.38 39.13 -23.03
N GLY A 188 -11.14 38.87 -23.45
CA GLY A 188 -10.20 37.99 -22.72
C GLY A 188 -9.71 38.54 -21.38
N ASP A 189 -9.85 39.86 -21.15
CA ASP A 189 -9.42 40.53 -19.92
C ASP A 189 -10.54 40.58 -18.85
N ASP A 190 -11.76 40.15 -19.17
CA ASP A 190 -12.87 40.11 -18.21
C ASP A 190 -12.68 38.95 -17.22
N LEU A 191 -13.10 39.13 -15.96
CA LEU A 191 -13.01 38.08 -14.94
C LEU A 191 -13.73 36.78 -15.36
N SER A 192 -14.80 36.88 -16.16
CA SER A 192 -15.50 35.70 -16.70
C SER A 192 -14.74 34.96 -17.80
N ALA A 193 -13.59 35.46 -18.26
CA ALA A 193 -12.69 34.73 -19.13
C ALA A 193 -11.76 33.76 -18.37
N HIS A 194 -11.78 33.78 -17.03
CA HIS A 194 -10.92 32.95 -16.18
C HIS A 194 -11.69 31.88 -15.39
N VAL A 195 -11.13 30.69 -15.29
CA VAL A 195 -11.77 29.53 -14.63
C VAL A 195 -12.04 29.71 -13.14
N GLY A 196 -11.20 30.48 -12.45
CA GLY A 196 -11.43 30.84 -11.05
C GLY A 196 -12.76 31.53 -10.81
N PHE A 197 -13.26 32.30 -11.78
CA PHE A 197 -14.56 32.97 -11.66
C PHE A 197 -15.73 31.98 -11.51
N TYR A 198 -15.65 30.83 -12.19
CA TYR A 198 -16.68 29.79 -12.17
C TYR A 198 -16.49 28.75 -11.07
N LEU A 199 -15.34 28.71 -10.41
CA LEU A 199 -15.05 27.74 -9.34
C LEU A 199 -15.10 28.38 -7.94
N ILE A 200 -14.70 29.63 -7.77
CA ILE A 200 -14.59 30.26 -6.44
C ILE A 200 -15.27 31.62 -6.33
N ASP A 201 -15.84 32.15 -7.41
CA ASP A 201 -16.45 33.49 -7.45
C ASP A 201 -17.90 33.44 -7.96
N LYS A 202 -18.46 34.58 -8.38
CA LYS A 202 -19.85 34.78 -8.81
C LYS A 202 -20.31 33.84 -9.93
N GLY A 203 -19.40 33.33 -10.76
CA GLY A 203 -19.71 32.35 -11.81
C GLY A 203 -20.05 30.96 -11.26
N LEU A 204 -19.73 30.66 -10.00
CA LEU A 204 -20.00 29.35 -9.38
C LEU A 204 -21.48 29.01 -9.34
N VAL A 205 -22.36 30.00 -9.16
CA VAL A 205 -23.83 29.79 -9.22
C VAL A 205 -24.27 29.38 -10.63
N GLN A 206 -23.65 29.94 -11.67
CA GLN A 206 -23.93 29.59 -13.06
C GLN A 206 -23.45 28.16 -13.38
N LEU A 207 -22.26 27.79 -12.90
CA LEU A 207 -21.74 26.43 -13.04
C LEU A 207 -22.65 25.43 -12.31
N ALA A 208 -23.02 25.72 -11.06
CA ALA A 208 -23.89 24.86 -10.24
C ALA A 208 -25.29 24.66 -10.83
N LYS A 209 -25.89 25.68 -11.45
CA LYS A 209 -27.20 25.57 -12.13
C LYS A 209 -27.21 24.54 -13.26
N THR A 210 -26.07 24.23 -13.84
CA THR A 210 -25.96 23.19 -14.88
C THR A 210 -26.14 21.78 -14.28
N TYR A 211 -25.89 21.62 -12.98
CA TYR A 211 -25.65 20.30 -12.36
C TYR A 211 -26.56 19.96 -11.19
N PHE A 212 -27.12 20.97 -10.53
CA PHE A 212 -27.99 20.81 -9.37
C PHE A 212 -29.41 21.26 -9.71
N THR A 213 -30.39 20.39 -9.43
CA THR A 213 -31.81 20.81 -9.45
C THR A 213 -32.07 21.81 -8.30
N SER A 214 -33.11 22.63 -8.45
CA SER A 214 -33.48 23.74 -7.52
C SER A 214 -33.43 23.37 -6.02
N CYS A 215 -33.61 22.09 -5.66
CA CYS A 215 -33.58 21.60 -4.29
C CYS A 215 -32.17 21.42 -3.68
N GLN A 216 -31.13 21.16 -4.49
CA GLN A 216 -29.76 20.88 -4.01
C GLN A 216 -28.86 22.14 -3.94
N SER A 217 -29.20 23.21 -4.66
CA SER A 217 -28.42 24.46 -4.68
C SER A 217 -28.38 25.17 -3.32
N ARG A 218 -29.40 24.99 -2.47
CA ARG A 218 -29.52 25.65 -1.17
C ARG A 218 -28.60 25.06 -0.09
N PHE A 219 -28.17 23.81 -0.25
CA PHE A 219 -27.25 23.13 0.67
C PHE A 219 -25.77 23.42 0.37
N PHE A 220 -25.45 23.82 -0.86
CA PHE A 220 -24.06 24.02 -1.29
C PHE A 220 -23.57 25.47 -1.11
N PHE A 221 -24.50 26.44 -1.08
CA PHE A 221 -24.22 27.87 -0.99
C PHE A 221 -24.90 28.49 0.24
N PRO A 222 -24.24 28.55 1.41
CA PRO A 222 -24.71 29.42 2.47
C PRO A 222 -24.54 30.86 1.97
N ILE A 223 -25.66 31.58 1.84
CA ILE A 223 -25.69 33.01 1.54
C ILE A 223 -24.84 33.71 2.63
N LYS A 224 -23.61 34.11 2.30
CA LYS A 224 -22.91 35.17 3.03
C LYS A 224 -22.97 36.41 2.17
N THR A 225 -24.01 37.19 2.44
CA THR A 225 -24.17 38.59 2.07
C THR A 225 -23.04 39.39 2.74
N LEU A 226 -22.22 40.07 1.94
CA LEU A 226 -21.75 41.43 2.20
C LEU A 226 -21.61 42.13 0.84
#